data_AF-A0A3M7PS25-F1
#
_entry.id   AF-A0A3M7PS25-F1
#
_cell.length_a   1.000
_cell.length_b   1.000
_cell.length_c   1.000
_cell.angle_alpha   90.00
_cell.angle_beta   90.00
_cell.angle_gamma   90.00
#
_symmetry.space_group_name_H-M   'P 1'
#
loop_
_entity.id
_entity.type
_entity.pdbx_description
1 polymer ?
#
loop_
_entity_poly.entity_id
_entity_poly.type
_entity_poly.pdbx_seq_one_letter_code
_entity_poly.pdbx_strand_id
1 'polypeptide(L)'
;MKMVTFVQILIFVGSLIAYGFAPLGFSSTYKEKYVTTINLEKQFLNYEVKDNFWIGPSAKDLVHLGAKYAPCMRNDSDVYKRIEQDRLIEKETACCIRNDKGGCVQTTQEKCSKLFSKWDKWKNGSEISIKRNRTSGSVCGQDPDFCNDPGSKYWIDDITQWP
;
A
#
# COMPACT_ATOMS: atom_id res chain seq x y z
N MET A 1 -16.76 4.96 -40.31
CA MET A 1 -17.30 4.28 -39.10
C MET A 1 -16.70 2.89 -38.83
N LYS A 2 -16.33 2.08 -39.84
CA LYS A 2 -15.84 0.69 -39.66
C LYS A 2 -14.43 0.52 -39.06
N MET A 3 -13.52 1.52 -39.21
CA MET A 3 -12.16 1.39 -38.64
C MET A 3 -12.11 1.62 -37.13
N VAL A 4 -12.96 2.50 -36.60
CA VAL A 4 -13.00 2.80 -35.16
C VAL A 4 -13.41 1.55 -34.35
N THR A 5 -14.41 0.81 -34.83
CA THR A 5 -14.86 -0.42 -34.18
C THR A 5 -13.82 -1.55 -34.25
N PHE A 6 -13.04 -1.64 -35.34
CA PHE A 6 -12.01 -2.67 -35.47
C PHE A 6 -10.86 -2.47 -34.46
N VAL A 7 -10.38 -1.23 -34.34
CA VAL A 7 -9.31 -0.90 -33.37
C VAL A 7 -9.80 -1.14 -31.93
N GLN A 8 -11.04 -0.78 -31.62
CA GLN A 8 -11.63 -1.03 -30.30
C GLN A 8 -11.69 -2.53 -29.97
N ILE A 9 -12.06 -3.38 -30.93
CA ILE A 9 -12.08 -4.85 -30.74
C ILE A 9 -10.66 -5.38 -30.51
N LEU A 10 -9.67 -4.92 -31.28
CA LEU A 10 -8.28 -5.35 -31.09
C LEU A 10 -7.73 -4.93 -29.72
N ILE A 11 -7.98 -3.70 -29.28
CA ILE A 11 -7.57 -3.21 -27.96
C ILE A 11 -8.26 -4.03 -26.86
N PHE A 12 -9.56 -4.31 -27.01
CA PHE A 12 -10.31 -5.11 -26.05
C PHE A 12 -9.73 -6.54 -25.94
N VAL A 13 -9.52 -7.21 -27.07
CA VAL A 13 -8.93 -8.56 -27.10
C VAL A 13 -7.51 -8.55 -26.50
N GLY A 14 -6.68 -7.57 -26.86
CA GLY A 14 -5.34 -7.40 -26.30
C GLY A 14 -5.36 -7.21 -24.78
N SER A 15 -6.31 -6.43 -24.26
CA SER A 15 -6.47 -6.21 -22.82
C SER A 15 -6.86 -7.50 -22.07
N LEU A 16 -7.73 -8.32 -22.66
CA LEU A 16 -8.14 -9.61 -22.08
C LEU A 16 -7.00 -10.62 -22.05
N ILE A 17 -6.14 -10.64 -23.08
CA ILE A 17 -4.98 -11.53 -23.11
C ILE A 17 -3.96 -11.13 -22.04
N ALA A 18 -3.73 -9.82 -21.84
CA ALA A 18 -2.74 -9.33 -20.89
C ALA A 18 -3.21 -9.39 -19.43
N TYR A 19 -4.47 -9.07 -19.14
CA TYR A 19 -4.98 -8.92 -17.77
C TYR A 19 -5.97 -10.02 -17.34
N GLY A 20 -6.52 -10.79 -18.29
CA GLY A 20 -7.49 -11.84 -18.03
C GLY A 20 -8.93 -11.34 -17.82
N PHE A 21 -9.77 -12.25 -17.32
CA PHE A 21 -11.21 -12.03 -17.13
C PHE A 21 -11.55 -11.82 -15.65
N ALA A 22 -12.40 -10.83 -15.37
CA ALA A 22 -13.03 -10.66 -14.07
C ALA A 22 -14.21 -11.64 -13.88
N PRO A 23 -14.56 -12.01 -12.64
CA PRO A 23 -15.81 -12.72 -12.35
C PRO A 23 -17.02 -11.91 -12.83
N LEU A 24 -18.02 -12.61 -13.37
CA LEU A 24 -19.26 -12.02 -13.87
C LEU A 24 -20.35 -12.11 -12.81
N GLY A 25 -20.97 -10.97 -12.50
CA GLY A 25 -21.98 -10.88 -11.46
C GLY A 25 -22.41 -9.44 -11.17
N PHE A 26 -23.41 -9.31 -10.29
CA PHE A 26 -23.86 -8.02 -9.76
C PHE A 26 -23.37 -7.75 -8.34
N SER A 27 -22.64 -8.71 -7.76
CA SER A 27 -22.18 -8.68 -6.38
C SER A 27 -20.66 -8.63 -6.34
N SER A 28 -20.09 -8.99 -5.21
CA SER A 28 -18.66 -9.14 -5.03
C SER A 28 -18.29 -10.58 -4.76
N THR A 29 -17.23 -11.04 -5.41
CA THR A 29 -16.64 -12.36 -5.15
C THR A 29 -15.46 -12.22 -4.19
N TYR A 30 -15.41 -13.08 -3.17
CA TYR A 30 -14.24 -13.19 -2.29
C TYR A 30 -13.16 -14.03 -2.96
N LYS A 31 -11.93 -13.52 -2.96
CA LYS A 31 -10.75 -14.27 -3.40
C LYS A 31 -9.83 -14.52 -2.22
N GLU A 32 -9.27 -15.73 -2.20
CA GLU A 32 -8.40 -16.21 -1.15
C GLU A 32 -6.95 -16.08 -1.60
N LYS A 33 -6.08 -15.52 -0.74
CA LYS A 33 -4.65 -15.45 -0.99
C LYS A 33 -3.86 -15.61 0.30
N TYR A 34 -2.81 -16.43 0.24
CA TYR A 34 -1.79 -16.49 1.28
C TYR A 34 -0.83 -15.30 1.12
N VAL A 35 -0.65 -14.54 2.19
CA VAL A 35 0.32 -13.45 2.24
C VAL A 35 1.26 -13.70 3.42
N THR A 36 2.56 -13.54 3.19
CA THR A 36 3.55 -13.61 4.25
C THR A 36 3.55 -12.30 5.02
N THR A 37 3.26 -12.38 6.31
CA THR A 37 3.21 -11.23 7.22
C THR A 37 4.62 -10.91 7.74
N ILE A 38 4.75 -9.74 8.36
CA ILE A 38 5.99 -9.24 8.97
C ILE A 38 6.60 -10.18 10.01
N ASN A 39 5.80 -11.09 10.59
CA ASN A 39 6.21 -12.10 11.55
C ASN A 39 6.69 -13.41 10.89
N LEU A 40 6.92 -13.42 9.57
CA LEU A 40 7.25 -14.59 8.75
C LEU A 40 6.16 -15.69 8.72
N GLU A 41 5.00 -15.42 9.30
CA GLU A 41 3.85 -16.31 9.24
C GLU A 41 3.07 -16.10 7.95
N LYS A 42 2.57 -17.18 7.34
CA LYS A 42 1.64 -17.10 6.20
C LYS A 42 0.24 -16.90 6.73
N GLN A 43 -0.35 -15.74 6.46
CA GLN A 43 -1.73 -15.45 6.83
C GLN A 43 -2.66 -15.66 5.63
N PHE A 44 -3.85 -16.18 5.91
CA PHE A 44 -4.92 -16.32 4.94
C PHE A 44 -5.71 -15.01 4.87
N LEU A 45 -5.70 -14.37 3.70
CA LEU A 45 -6.46 -13.13 3.48
C LEU A 45 -7.55 -13.38 2.45
N ASN A 46 -8.77 -13.10 2.86
CA ASN A 46 -9.94 -13.04 1.99
C ASN A 46 -10.16 -11.58 1.64
N TYR A 47 -10.04 -11.25 0.36
CA TYR A 47 -10.29 -9.90 -0.12
C TYR A 47 -11.46 -9.89 -1.09
N GLU A 48 -12.26 -8.84 -1.00
CA GLU A 48 -13.43 -8.64 -1.82
C GLU A 48 -13.03 -8.08 -3.18
N VAL A 49 -13.45 -8.73 -4.26
CA VAL A 49 -13.31 -8.25 -5.63
C VAL A 49 -14.69 -7.93 -6.18
N LYS A 50 -14.87 -6.70 -6.68
CA LYS A 50 -16.11 -6.32 -7.36
C LYS A 50 -16.23 -7.08 -8.69
N ASP A 51 -17.37 -7.71 -8.91
CA ASP A 51 -17.66 -8.42 -10.15
C ASP A 51 -17.99 -7.43 -11.27
N ASN A 52 -17.73 -7.84 -12.51
CA ASN A 52 -18.14 -7.06 -13.66
C ASN A 52 -19.54 -7.48 -14.11
N PHE A 53 -20.33 -6.50 -14.52
CA PHE A 53 -21.62 -6.75 -15.18
C PHE A 53 -21.45 -7.39 -16.56
N TRP A 54 -20.37 -7.07 -17.28
CA TRP A 54 -20.08 -7.59 -18.61
C TRP A 54 -18.65 -8.14 -18.72
N ILE A 55 -18.39 -8.93 -19.76
CA ILE A 55 -17.09 -9.53 -20.04
C ILE A 55 -16.01 -8.44 -20.14
N GLY A 56 -14.96 -8.55 -19.32
CA GLY A 56 -13.86 -7.59 -19.28
C GLY A 56 -12.83 -7.87 -18.18
N PRO A 57 -11.71 -7.13 -18.16
CA PRO A 57 -10.71 -7.15 -17.08
C PRO A 57 -11.27 -6.64 -15.74
N SER A 58 -10.59 -6.90 -14.62
CA SER A 58 -11.04 -6.44 -13.30
C SER A 58 -11.06 -4.91 -13.22
N ALA A 59 -11.89 -4.34 -12.32
CA ALA A 59 -11.91 -2.90 -12.07
C ALA A 59 -10.52 -2.32 -11.75
N LYS A 60 -9.67 -3.07 -11.03
CA LYS A 60 -8.28 -2.68 -10.77
C LYS A 60 -7.46 -2.56 -12.06
N ASP A 61 -7.64 -3.51 -12.98
CA ASP A 61 -6.89 -3.54 -14.24
C ASP A 61 -7.39 -2.47 -15.22
N LEU A 62 -8.69 -2.19 -15.20
CA LEU A 62 -9.27 -1.06 -15.95
C LEU A 62 -8.72 0.29 -15.45
N VAL A 63 -8.52 0.43 -14.15
CA VAL A 63 -7.84 1.61 -13.58
C VAL A 63 -6.39 1.67 -14.02
N HIS A 64 -5.68 0.54 -14.01
CA HIS A 64 -4.29 0.47 -14.48
C HIS A 64 -4.15 0.83 -15.97
N LEU A 65 -5.11 0.42 -16.80
CA LEU A 65 -5.19 0.76 -18.22
C LEU A 65 -5.65 2.22 -18.48
N GLY A 66 -6.07 2.96 -17.46
CA GLY A 66 -6.67 4.29 -17.61
C GLY A 66 -8.07 4.30 -18.23
N ALA A 67 -8.72 3.14 -18.35
CA ALA A 67 -10.08 2.99 -18.86
C ALA A 67 -11.15 3.27 -17.78
N LYS A 68 -10.75 3.34 -16.50
CA LYS A 68 -11.63 3.63 -15.37
C LYS A 68 -10.91 4.51 -14.34
N TYR A 69 -11.62 5.43 -13.71
CA TYR A 69 -11.07 6.25 -12.65
C TYR A 69 -10.98 5.49 -11.31
N ALA A 70 -9.89 5.71 -10.58
CA ALA A 70 -9.74 5.22 -9.21
C ALA A 70 -10.69 5.99 -8.26
N PRO A 71 -11.16 5.35 -7.16
CA PRO A 71 -12.09 5.98 -6.21
C PRO A 71 -11.55 7.27 -5.56
N CYS A 72 -10.24 7.52 -5.58
CA CYS A 72 -9.62 8.73 -5.02
C CYS A 72 -9.64 9.96 -5.95
N MET A 73 -10.15 9.87 -7.18
CA MET A 73 -10.18 11.04 -8.10
C MET A 73 -11.37 11.98 -7.84
N ARG A 74 -12.34 11.59 -7.01
CA ARG A 74 -13.47 12.43 -6.60
C ARG A 74 -13.39 12.68 -5.10
N ASN A 75 -13.67 13.92 -4.66
CA ASN A 75 -13.78 14.23 -3.24
C ASN A 75 -14.96 13.46 -2.64
N ASP A 76 -14.65 12.47 -1.79
CA ASP A 76 -15.62 11.58 -1.15
C ASP A 76 -15.41 11.60 0.37
N SER A 77 -16.43 12.01 1.12
CA SER A 77 -16.32 12.21 2.56
C SER A 77 -15.93 10.94 3.32
N ASP A 78 -16.33 9.76 2.85
CA ASP A 78 -16.03 8.52 3.54
C ASP A 78 -14.58 8.08 3.30
N VAL A 79 -14.05 8.36 2.10
CA VAL A 79 -12.62 8.20 1.80
C VAL A 79 -11.78 9.10 2.70
N TYR A 80 -12.13 10.39 2.83
CA TYR A 80 -11.40 11.32 3.70
C TYR A 80 -11.45 10.95 5.18
N LYS A 81 -12.60 10.45 5.68
CA LYS A 81 -12.69 9.92 7.04
C LYS A 81 -11.72 8.76 7.26
N ARG A 82 -11.62 7.84 6.29
CA ARG A 82 -10.70 6.71 6.39
C ARG A 82 -9.23 7.15 6.33
N ILE A 83 -8.91 8.10 5.46
CA ILE A 83 -7.58 8.71 5.38
C ILE A 83 -7.19 9.33 6.72
N GLU A 84 -8.10 10.05 7.38
CA GLU A 84 -7.82 10.65 8.69
C GLU A 84 -7.58 9.59 9.77
N GLN A 85 -8.35 8.50 9.76
CA GLN A 85 -8.10 7.36 10.65
C GLN A 85 -6.74 6.71 10.40
N ASP A 86 -6.38 6.52 9.13
CA ASP A 86 -5.10 5.94 8.76
C ASP A 86 -3.95 6.88 9.17
N ARG A 87 -4.08 8.20 9.03
CA ARG A 87 -3.12 9.21 9.54
C ARG A 87 -2.89 9.12 11.05
N LEU A 88 -3.95 8.95 11.83
CA LEU A 88 -3.85 8.80 13.28
C LEU A 88 -3.05 7.55 13.67
N ILE A 89 -3.26 6.44 12.95
CA ILE A 89 -2.52 5.20 13.16
C ILE A 89 -1.05 5.38 12.72
N GLU A 90 -0.82 5.97 11.55
CA GLU A 90 0.51 6.21 10.97
C GLU A 90 1.39 7.04 11.90
N LYS A 91 0.84 8.05 12.58
CA LYS A 91 1.55 8.85 13.59
C LYS A 91 2.17 8.00 14.71
N GLU A 92 1.52 6.89 15.06
CA GLU A 92 2.00 5.99 16.10
C GLU A 92 3.00 4.94 15.59
N THR A 93 3.04 4.70 14.28
CA THR A 93 3.94 3.72 13.67
C THR A 93 5.43 4.08 13.82
N ALA A 94 6.27 3.05 13.72
CA ALA A 94 7.72 3.19 13.66
C ALA A 94 8.35 2.01 12.90
N CYS A 95 9.68 2.00 12.82
CA CYS A 95 10.42 0.94 12.15
C CYS A 95 10.47 -0.34 12.99
N CYS A 96 9.98 -1.44 12.44
CA CYS A 96 10.15 -2.80 12.95
C CYS A 96 11.26 -3.48 12.15
N ILE A 97 12.39 -3.70 12.80
CA ILE A 97 13.63 -4.17 12.17
C ILE A 97 13.82 -5.63 12.53
N ARG A 98 14.06 -6.49 11.54
CA ARG A 98 14.30 -7.90 11.81
C ARG A 98 15.68 -8.13 12.43
N ASN A 99 15.77 -9.06 13.38
CA ASN A 99 17.02 -9.37 14.07
C ASN A 99 18.10 -9.97 13.14
N ASP A 100 17.68 -10.64 12.06
CA ASP A 100 18.56 -11.21 11.03
C ASP A 100 19.06 -10.17 10.02
N LYS A 101 18.70 -8.88 10.19
CA LYS A 101 18.97 -7.79 9.24
C LYS A 101 18.44 -8.07 7.83
N GLY A 102 17.49 -8.98 7.68
CA GLY A 102 16.87 -9.34 6.41
C GLY A 102 15.90 -8.29 5.85
N GLY A 103 15.65 -7.22 6.61
CA GLY A 103 14.82 -6.09 6.19
C GLY A 103 14.17 -5.38 7.38
N CYS A 104 13.49 -4.28 7.08
CA CYS A 104 12.63 -3.57 8.01
C CYS A 104 11.23 -3.35 7.41
N VAL A 105 10.27 -2.99 8.25
CA VAL A 105 8.92 -2.61 7.83
C VAL A 105 8.36 -1.55 8.78
N GLN A 106 7.59 -0.60 8.26
CA GLN A 106 6.90 0.40 9.09
C GLN A 106 5.60 -0.21 9.64
N THR A 107 5.46 -0.26 10.96
CA THR A 107 4.27 -0.81 11.62
C THR A 107 4.09 -0.29 13.04
N THR A 108 2.94 -0.62 13.65
CA THR A 108 2.69 -0.33 15.07
C THR A 108 3.45 -1.29 15.98
N GLN A 109 3.69 -0.90 17.22
CA GLN A 109 4.41 -1.72 18.19
C GLN A 109 3.72 -3.09 18.43
N GLU A 110 2.40 -3.12 18.37
CA GLU A 110 1.59 -4.33 18.59
C GLU A 110 1.75 -5.38 17.49
N LYS A 111 1.89 -4.93 16.24
CA LYS A 111 2.05 -5.82 15.09
C LYS A 111 3.47 -6.35 14.97
N CYS A 112 4.46 -5.61 15.47
CA CYS A 112 5.86 -6.01 15.45
C CYS A 112 6.14 -7.17 16.41
N SER A 113 6.65 -8.31 15.90
CA SER A 113 7.05 -9.44 16.74
C SER A 113 8.18 -9.07 17.68
N LYS A 114 7.93 -9.19 18.99
CA LYS A 114 8.94 -8.98 20.05
C LYS A 114 10.05 -10.04 20.06
N LEU A 115 9.83 -11.19 19.41
CA LEU A 115 10.77 -12.32 19.42
C LEU A 115 11.77 -12.23 18.26
N PHE A 116 11.29 -11.86 17.07
CA PHE A 116 12.10 -11.89 15.84
C PHE A 116 12.49 -10.50 15.32
N SER A 117 11.96 -9.44 15.92
CA SER A 117 12.17 -8.08 15.47
C SER A 117 12.32 -7.11 16.65
N LYS A 118 12.99 -5.99 16.38
CA LYS A 118 13.11 -4.86 17.28
C LYS A 118 12.24 -3.72 16.73
N TRP A 119 11.29 -3.28 17.53
CA TRP A 119 10.54 -2.05 17.25
C TRP A 119 11.35 -0.84 17.75
N ASP A 120 11.71 0.06 16.84
CA ASP A 120 12.56 1.20 17.14
C ASP A 120 11.82 2.48 16.78
N LYS A 121 11.44 3.29 17.79
CA LYS A 121 10.83 4.60 17.61
C LYS A 121 11.69 5.65 18.30
N TRP A 122 11.92 6.77 17.63
CA TRP A 122 12.59 7.90 18.26
C TRP A 122 11.79 8.39 19.46
N LYS A 123 12.49 8.53 20.59
CA LYS A 123 11.93 9.18 21.77
C LYS A 123 12.07 10.68 21.60
N ASN A 124 11.05 11.44 21.97
CA ASN A 124 11.15 12.89 22.05
C ASN A 124 12.32 13.28 22.97
N GLY A 125 13.30 14.02 22.45
CA GLY A 125 14.51 14.40 23.18
C GLY A 125 15.65 13.38 23.13
N SER A 126 15.55 12.34 22.28
CA SER A 126 16.73 11.53 21.93
C SER A 126 17.77 12.35 21.16
N GLU A 127 19.06 12.04 21.30
CA GLU A 127 20.14 12.73 20.58
C GLU A 127 19.88 12.82 19.06
N ILE A 128 19.28 11.79 18.48
CA ILE A 128 18.91 11.73 17.06
C ILE A 128 17.78 12.73 16.74
N SER A 129 16.73 12.78 17.56
CA SER A 129 15.63 13.75 17.41
C SER A 129 16.11 15.20 17.55
N ILE A 130 17.03 15.46 18.49
CA ILE A 130 17.60 16.79 18.74
C ILE A 130 18.54 17.21 17.61
N LYS A 131 19.44 16.32 17.18
CA LYS A 131 20.41 16.58 16.12
C LYS A 131 19.76 16.84 14.77
N ARG A 132 18.60 16.24 14.51
CA ARG A 132 17.87 16.37 13.23
C ARG A 132 16.63 17.27 13.30
N ASN A 133 16.30 17.81 14.49
CA ASN A 133 15.08 18.56 14.75
C ASN A 133 13.82 17.84 14.24
N ARG A 134 13.69 16.55 14.58
CA ARG A 134 12.60 15.69 14.11
C ARG A 134 11.80 15.11 15.26
N THR A 135 10.48 15.14 15.13
CA THR A 135 9.53 14.71 16.16
C THR A 135 8.77 13.44 15.78
N SER A 136 8.73 13.08 14.50
CA SER A 136 8.04 11.87 14.05
C SER A 136 8.87 10.61 14.25
N GLY A 137 8.19 9.46 14.20
CA GLY A 137 8.83 8.15 14.33
C GLY A 137 9.84 7.84 13.21
N SER A 138 10.64 6.81 13.43
CA SER A 138 11.59 6.30 12.43
C SER A 138 10.86 5.71 11.22
N VAL A 139 11.41 5.94 10.02
CA VAL A 139 10.83 5.46 8.75
C VAL A 139 11.74 4.39 8.17
N CYS A 140 11.20 3.17 7.98
CA CYS A 140 11.95 2.09 7.37
C CYS A 140 12.35 2.45 5.92
N GLY A 141 13.60 2.17 5.54
CA GLY A 141 14.07 2.36 4.16
C GLY A 141 14.47 3.78 3.79
N GLN A 142 14.10 4.78 4.61
CA GLN A 142 14.42 6.19 4.38
C GLN A 142 15.30 6.78 5.48
N ASP A 143 15.33 6.18 6.67
CA ASP A 143 16.17 6.64 7.77
C ASP A 143 17.66 6.29 7.54
N PRO A 144 18.57 7.29 7.42
CA PRO A 144 19.99 7.10 7.19
C PRO A 144 20.69 6.25 8.26
N ASP A 145 20.15 6.18 9.48
CA ASP A 145 20.75 5.36 10.54
C ASP A 145 20.47 3.87 10.35
N PHE A 146 19.45 3.54 9.55
CA PHE A 146 19.02 2.16 9.31
C PHE A 146 19.25 1.72 7.85
N CYS A 147 19.59 2.63 6.94
CA CYS A 147 19.88 2.34 5.53
C CYS A 147 21.32 2.65 5.15
N ASN A 148 22.07 1.59 4.79
CA ASN A 148 23.32 1.72 4.04
C ASN A 148 23.00 1.81 2.54
N ASP A 149 22.78 3.03 2.04
CA ASP A 149 22.86 3.52 0.64
C ASP A 149 22.04 2.81 -0.49
N PRO A 150 21.47 3.53 -1.49
CA PRO A 150 21.27 4.98 -1.58
C PRO A 150 19.94 5.39 -0.95
N GLY A 151 20.02 6.19 0.10
CA GLY A 151 18.85 6.81 0.73
C GLY A 151 18.18 7.78 -0.23
N SER A 152 16.88 7.62 -0.46
CA SER A 152 16.10 8.62 -1.19
C SER A 152 15.91 9.90 -0.38
N LYS A 153 15.73 10.99 -1.12
CA LYS A 153 15.63 12.39 -0.71
C LYS A 153 14.75 12.62 0.54
N TYR A 154 15.24 13.50 1.42
CA TYR A 154 14.52 14.29 2.44
C TYR A 154 13.01 14.04 2.52
N TRP A 155 12.57 13.24 3.50
CA TRP A 155 11.16 13.16 3.87
C TRP A 155 10.81 14.29 4.86
N ILE A 156 9.55 14.73 4.86
CA ILE A 156 9.01 15.74 5.79
C ILE A 156 9.05 15.17 7.22
N ASP A 157 9.17 16.03 8.24
CA ASP A 157 9.13 15.56 9.63
C ASP A 157 7.80 14.86 9.89
N ASP A 158 6.66 15.49 9.62
CA ASP A 158 5.36 14.84 9.73
C ASP A 158 5.14 13.78 8.64
N ILE A 159 5.29 12.50 9.02
CA ILE A 159 5.10 11.35 8.14
C ILE A 159 3.65 11.18 7.68
N THR A 160 2.69 11.81 8.37
CA THR A 160 1.27 11.73 8.00
C THR A 160 0.95 12.62 6.80
N GLN A 161 1.83 13.54 6.42
CA GLN A 161 1.62 14.48 5.31
C GLN A 161 2.08 13.90 3.96
N TRP A 162 1.60 12.70 3.63
CA TRP A 162 1.77 12.13 2.30
C TRP A 162 0.89 12.84 1.24
N PRO A 163 1.38 12.98 -0.01
CA PRO A 163 0.66 13.62 -1.12
C PRO A 163 -0.50 12.79 -1.68
#